data_AF-A0A0Q6C9R0-F1
#
_entry.id   AF-A0A0Q6C9R0-F1
#
_cell.length_a   1.000
_cell.length_b   1.000
_cell.length_c   1.000
_cell.angle_alpha   90.00
_cell.angle_beta   90.00
_cell.angle_gamma   90.00
#
_symmetry.space_group_name_H-M   'P 1'
#
loop_
_entity.id
_entity.type
_entity.pdbx_description
1 polymer ?
#
loop_
_entity_poly.entity_id
_entity_poly.type
_entity_poly.pdbx_seq_one_letter_code
_entity_poly.pdbx_strand_id
1 'polypeptide(L)'
;MRALLLNHRAIVSGFEAKGVALRIEVMGIDTSTSTGKLMLNVLASVAQFEREMMLERQREGIAKAKAEGAYKGRKPTARAKSDQVLRTRAENPS
;
A
#
# COMPACT_ATOMS: atom_id res chain seq x y z
N MET A 1 3.51 -1.00 -6.86
CA MET A 1 3.08 -0.12 -5.75
C MET A 1 2.99 -0.93 -4.44
N ARG A 2 4.08 -1.62 -4.07
CA ARG A 2 4.13 -2.57 -2.94
C ARG A 2 5.42 -2.32 -2.18
N ALA A 3 5.56 -1.14 -1.56
CA ALA A 3 6.78 -0.78 -0.82
C ALA A 3 6.61 0.26 0.29
N LEU A 4 5.38 0.65 0.68
CA LEU A 4 5.22 1.73 1.68
C LEU A 4 4.83 1.28 3.09
N LEU A 5 4.73 -0.01 3.37
CA LEU A 5 3.82 -0.50 4.42
C LEU A 5 4.45 -1.32 5.54
N LEU A 6 5.73 -1.05 5.85
CA LEU A 6 6.40 -1.56 7.05
C LEU A 6 7.21 -0.47 7.76
N ASN A 7 6.75 0.79 7.75
CA ASN A 7 7.56 1.88 8.28
C ASN A 7 7.44 2.05 9.80
N HIS A 8 6.30 1.75 10.43
CA HIS A 8 6.14 2.07 11.86
C HIS A 8 7.12 1.28 12.75
N ARG A 9 7.26 -0.04 12.52
CA ARG A 9 8.16 -0.89 13.31
C ARG A 9 9.63 -0.51 13.09
N ALA A 10 10.01 -0.23 11.85
CA ALA A 10 11.36 0.20 11.48
C ALA A 10 11.72 1.55 12.11
N ILE A 11 10.77 2.50 12.12
CA ILE A 11 10.93 3.81 12.77
C ILE A 11 11.15 3.65 14.27
N VAL A 12 10.29 2.89 14.95
CA VAL A 12 10.39 2.65 16.40
C VAL A 12 11.71 1.97 16.75
N SER A 13 12.08 0.88 16.06
CA SER A 13 13.36 0.20 16.28
C SER A 13 14.56 1.11 16.00
N GLY A 14 14.43 2.03 15.03
CA GLY A 14 15.47 3.00 14.70
C GLY A 14 15.66 4.05 15.81
N PHE A 15 14.61 4.41 16.53
CA PHE A 15 14.70 5.26 17.72
C PHE A 15 15.30 4.51 18.91
N GLU A 16 14.85 3.28 19.17
CA GLU A 16 15.40 2.45 20.24
C GLU A 16 16.90 2.18 20.06
N ALA A 17 17.34 1.86 18.83
CA ALA A 17 18.75 1.65 18.52
C ALA A 17 19.62 2.90 18.75
N LYS A 18 19.01 4.09 18.75
CA LYS A 18 19.68 5.37 19.04
C LYS A 18 19.51 5.82 20.49
N GLY A 19 18.87 5.01 21.35
CA GLY A 19 18.56 5.39 22.74
C GLY A 19 17.52 6.51 22.85
N VAL A 20 16.71 6.73 21.81
CA VAL A 20 15.69 7.81 21.77
C VAL A 20 14.35 7.26 22.22
N ALA A 21 13.71 7.95 23.16
CA ALA A 21 12.33 7.71 23.55
C ALA A 21 11.36 8.53 22.68
N LEU A 22 10.33 7.87 22.18
CA LEU A 22 9.17 8.48 21.54
C LEU A 22 8.13 8.89 22.59
N ARG A 23 7.67 10.14 22.51
CA ARG A 23 6.53 10.68 23.25
C ARG A 23 5.42 11.08 22.29
N ILE A 24 4.21 10.58 22.54
CA ILE A 24 3.02 10.89 21.75
C ILE A 24 2.02 11.61 22.64
N GLU A 25 2.01 12.95 22.57
CA GLU A 25 1.25 13.76 23.53
C GLU A 25 -0.26 13.54 23.49
N VAL A 26 -0.83 13.44 22.29
CA VAL A 26 -2.28 13.21 22.13
C VAL A 26 -2.75 11.88 22.75
N MET A 27 -1.85 10.90 22.87
CA MET A 27 -2.15 9.59 23.45
C MET A 27 -1.57 9.40 24.86
N GLY A 28 -0.81 10.37 25.38
CA GLY A 28 -0.09 10.24 26.65
C GLY A 28 0.90 9.07 26.70
N ILE A 29 1.46 8.66 25.55
CA ILE A 29 2.38 7.51 25.48
C ILE A 29 3.82 8.01 25.59
N ASP A 30 4.54 7.54 26.62
CA ASP A 30 5.99 7.74 26.77
C ASP A 30 6.74 6.40 26.76
N THR A 31 7.45 6.12 25.66
CA THR A 31 8.22 4.89 25.49
C THR A 31 9.50 4.83 26.32
N SER A 32 9.84 5.87 27.10
CA SER A 32 10.85 5.75 28.16
C SER A 32 10.36 4.87 29.33
N THR A 33 9.04 4.64 29.44
CA THR A 33 8.42 3.83 30.50
C THR A 33 8.04 2.44 29.99
N SER A 34 8.01 1.45 30.89
CA SER A 34 7.55 0.08 30.55
C SER A 34 6.10 0.06 30.05
N THR A 35 5.23 0.84 30.68
CA THR A 35 3.82 0.99 30.28
C THR A 35 3.69 1.61 28.89
N GLY A 36 4.43 2.66 28.57
CA GLY A 36 4.35 3.28 27.25
C GLY A 36 4.90 2.38 26.14
N LYS A 37 5.93 1.57 26.41
CA LYS A 37 6.40 0.53 25.48
C LYS A 37 5.33 -0.54 25.23
N LEU A 38 4.66 -1.01 26.29
CA LEU A 38 3.56 -1.97 26.17
C LEU A 38 2.42 -1.40 25.32
N MET A 39 1.97 -0.18 25.61
CA MET A 39 0.89 0.48 24.87
C MET A 39 1.24 0.67 23.40
N LEU A 40 2.47 1.09 23.09
CA LEU A 40 2.93 1.21 21.71
C LEU A 40 2.91 -0.16 20.99
N ASN A 41 3.35 -1.24 21.64
CA ASN A 41 3.35 -2.57 21.07
C ASN A 41 1.93 -3.11 20.79
N VAL A 42 0.98 -2.83 21.68
CA VAL A 42 -0.43 -3.17 21.47
C VAL A 42 -0.97 -2.43 20.24
N LEU A 43 -0.75 -1.12 20.13
CA LEU A 43 -1.17 -0.33 18.98
C LEU A 43 -0.52 -0.82 17.68
N ALA A 44 0.77 -1.15 17.71
CA ALA A 44 1.49 -1.73 16.57
C ALA A 44 0.85 -3.06 16.12
N SER A 45 0.46 -3.91 17.07
CA SER A 45 -0.20 -5.20 16.80
C SER A 45 -1.58 -5.00 16.17
N VAL A 46 -2.36 -4.03 16.66
CA VAL A 46 -3.67 -3.68 16.07
C VAL A 46 -3.50 -3.16 14.65
N ALA A 47 -2.54 -2.25 14.41
CA ALA A 47 -2.27 -1.71 13.08
C ALA A 47 -1.85 -2.82 12.08
N GLN A 48 -1.11 -3.83 12.55
CA GLN A 48 -0.78 -5.00 11.72
C GLN A 48 -2.03 -5.84 11.42
N PHE A 49 -2.86 -6.13 12.43
CA PHE A 49 -4.10 -6.87 12.27
C PHE A 49 -5.05 -6.20 11.26
N GLU A 50 -5.31 -4.90 11.39
CA GLU A 50 -6.18 -4.17 10.46
C GLU A 50 -5.68 -4.23 9.02
N ARG A 51 -4.35 -4.21 8.84
CA ARG A 51 -3.71 -4.35 7.53
C ARG A 51 -3.90 -5.74 6.96
N GLU A 52 -3.73 -6.78 7.76
CA GLU A 52 -3.96 -8.16 7.33
C GLU A 52 -5.43 -8.35 6.90
N MET A 53 -6.38 -7.87 7.70
CA MET A 53 -7.81 -7.86 7.38
C MET A 53 -8.12 -7.10 6.07
N MET A 54 -7.51 -5.93 5.86
CA MET A 54 -7.69 -5.15 4.63
C MET A 54 -7.18 -5.90 3.40
N LEU A 55 -6.02 -6.55 3.50
CA LEU A 55 -5.44 -7.34 2.41
C LEU A 55 -6.27 -8.57 2.09
N GLU A 56 -6.84 -9.23 3.10
CA GLU A 56 -7.75 -10.35 2.93
C GLU A 56 -8.98 -9.94 2.11
N ARG A 57 -9.70 -8.89 2.54
CA ARG A 57 -10.85 -8.35 1.80
C ARG A 57 -10.49 -7.91 0.38
N GLN A 58 -9.30 -7.34 0.19
CA GLN A 58 -8.84 -6.97 -1.14
C GLN A 58 -8.66 -8.20 -2.05
N ARG A 59 -8.12 -9.31 -1.52
CA ARG A 59 -7.96 -10.57 -2.28
C ARG A 59 -9.31 -11.14 -2.66
N GLU A 60 -10.27 -11.15 -1.73
CA GLU A 60 -11.65 -11.59 -1.99
C GLU A 60 -12.31 -10.75 -3.10
N GLY A 61 -12.21 -9.42 -3.01
CA GLY A 61 -12.73 -8.51 -4.02
C GLY A 61 -12.09 -8.72 -5.40
N ILE A 62 -10.77 -8.96 -5.45
CA ILE A 62 -10.07 -9.28 -6.70
C ILE A 62 -10.55 -10.64 -7.25
N ALA A 63 -10.71 -11.65 -6.40
CA ALA A 63 -11.18 -12.97 -6.83
C ALA A 63 -12.59 -12.90 -7.43
N LYS A 64 -13.50 -12.17 -6.78
CA LYS A 64 -14.84 -11.91 -7.28
C LYS A 64 -14.84 -11.16 -8.62
N ALA A 65 -14.10 -10.06 -8.71
CA ALA A 65 -13.98 -9.28 -9.96
C ALA A 65 -13.32 -10.07 -11.10
N LYS A 66 -12.41 -11.02 -10.79
CA LYS A 66 -11.86 -11.95 -11.79
C LYS A 66 -12.91 -12.95 -12.27
N ALA A 67 -13.70 -13.52 -11.37
CA ALA A 67 -14.79 -14.45 -11.71
C ALA A 67 -15.86 -13.76 -12.58
N GLU A 68 -16.15 -12.49 -12.30
CA GLU A 68 -17.07 -11.64 -13.08
C GLU A 68 -16.47 -11.13 -14.41
N GLY A 69 -15.22 -11.48 -14.72
CA GLY A 69 -14.56 -11.10 -15.98
C GLY A 69 -14.22 -9.61 -16.10
N ALA A 70 -14.26 -8.85 -15.00
CA ALA A 70 -14.01 -7.41 -15.00
C ALA A 70 -12.53 -7.07 -15.31
N TYR A 71 -11.61 -7.98 -15.02
CA TYR A 71 -10.19 -7.84 -15.40
C TYR A 71 -9.94 -8.22 -16.87
N LYS A 72 -10.40 -7.39 -17.81
CA LYS A 72 -10.08 -7.53 -19.26
C LYS A 72 -8.66 -7.08 -19.64
N GLY A 73 -7.73 -7.06 -18.68
CA GLY A 73 -6.37 -6.55 -18.86
C GLY A 73 -6.29 -5.03 -19.04
N ARG A 74 -5.07 -4.49 -19.09
CA ARG A 74 -4.81 -3.10 -19.48
C ARG A 74 -5.39 -2.88 -20.89
N LYS A 75 -6.17 -1.83 -21.12
CA LYS A 75 -6.60 -1.44 -22.49
C LYS A 75 -5.38 -1.52 -23.41
N PRO A 76 -5.42 -2.23 -24.56
CA PRO A 76 -4.28 -2.40 -25.43
C PRO A 76 -3.68 -1.03 -25.77
N THR A 77 -2.44 -0.79 -25.34
CA THR A 77 -1.66 0.41 -25.67
C THR A 77 -1.32 0.39 -27.16
N ALA A 78 -1.52 1.52 -27.85
CA ALA A 78 -1.03 1.94 -29.19
C ALA A 78 -1.04 0.94 -30.37
N ARG A 79 -0.61 -0.32 -30.19
CA ARG A 79 -0.64 -1.43 -31.15
C ARG A 79 -2.04 -1.82 -31.65
N ALA A 80 -3.12 -1.44 -30.97
CA ALA A 80 -4.49 -1.65 -31.48
C ALA A 80 -4.94 -0.53 -32.43
N LYS A 81 -4.22 0.58 -32.51
CA LYS A 81 -4.49 1.72 -33.41
C LYS A 81 -3.44 1.84 -34.51
N SER A 82 -2.52 0.89 -34.65
CA SER A 82 -1.50 0.91 -35.71
C SER A 82 -2.14 1.00 -37.10
N ASP A 83 -3.25 0.30 -37.33
CA ASP A 83 -3.96 0.35 -38.61
C ASP A 83 -4.62 1.72 -38.85
N GLN A 84 -5.13 2.37 -37.80
CA GLN A 84 -5.65 3.74 -37.90
C GLN A 84 -4.53 4.75 -38.16
N VAL A 85 -3.38 4.62 -37.49
CA VAL A 85 -2.22 5.52 -37.69
C VAL A 85 -1.62 5.36 -39.08
N LEU A 86 -1.57 4.13 -39.62
CA LEU A 86 -1.12 3.85 -40.99
C LEU A 86 -2.11 4.40 -42.03
N ARG A 87 -3.42 4.30 -41.78
CA ARG A 87 -4.46 4.89 -42.67
C ARG A 87 -4.41 6.41 -42.68
N THR A 88 -4.33 7.05 -41.51
CA THR A 88 -4.24 8.52 -41.42
C THR A 88 -2.93 9.06 -42.05
N ARG A 89 -1.84 8.29 -42.06
CA ARG A 89 -0.60 8.63 -42.77
C ARG A 89 -0.69 8.47 -44.29
N ALA A 90 -1.54 7.55 -44.76
CA ALA A 90 -1.78 7.36 -46.19
C ALA A 90 -2.76 8.41 -46.77
N GLU A 91 -3.69 8.90 -45.95
CA GLU A 91 -4.70 9.90 -46.34
C GLU A 91 -4.19 11.36 -46.29
N ASN A 92 -3.00 11.61 -45.72
CA ASN A 92 -2.35 12.93 -45.74
C ASN A 92 -0.84 12.78 -46.00
N PRO A 93 -0.40 12.64 -47.26
CA PRO A 93 1.00 12.73 -47.62
C PRO A 93 1.38 14.21 -47.79
N SER A 94 1.72 14.86 -46.67
CA SER A 94 2.19 16.26 -46.56
C SER A 94 1.27 17.36 -47.09
#